data_AF-A0A8B8ANG2-F1
#
_entry.id   AF-A0A8B8ANG2-F1
#
_cell.length_a   1.000
_cell.length_b   1.000
_cell.length_c   1.000
_cell.angle_alpha   90.00
_cell.angle_beta   90.00
_cell.angle_gamma   90.00
#
_symmetry.space_group_name_H-M   'P 1'
#
loop_
_entity.id
_entity.type
_entity.pdbx_description
1 polymer ?
#
loop_
_entity_poly.entity_id
_entity_poly.type
_entity_poly.pdbx_seq_one_letter_code
_entity_poly.pdbx_strand_id
1 'polypeptide(L)'
;MDTPGKAIIMSLTITFALNIKSGNPMSCGASLFTSIPTKRCPRNELEWNTRAALFNCSSINQTCVKPDKFEYHCVLNENVTGLVEVCAPSKHVFEQKCLHFHTGGKLIQESVIHCSSGLIICPNAYRSTEAYKYQSCYEGVIQEEKEDNNCCQRIYFYKSEPFGNSEVLMIAVFIFLPLCTLVTLVSFCLFIKYYRKRRRLNRHNYELN
;
A
#
# COMPACT_ATOMS: atom_id res chain seq x y z
N MET A 1 39.12 -11.11 46.71
CA MET A 1 39.87 -11.70 45.58
C MET A 1 38.86 -12.05 44.51
N ASP A 2 39.04 -11.41 43.37
CA ASP A 2 38.05 -11.04 42.37
C ASP A 2 37.74 -12.11 41.30
N THR A 3 36.51 -11.97 40.75
CA THR A 3 35.83 -12.37 39.47
C THR A 3 36.61 -13.07 38.32
N PRO A 4 36.00 -13.63 37.23
CA PRO A 4 34.65 -13.44 36.65
C PRO A 4 33.97 -14.77 36.16
N GLY A 5 32.80 -14.87 35.55
CA GLY A 5 31.86 -13.91 34.98
C GLY A 5 30.62 -14.66 34.48
N LYS A 6 29.45 -14.09 34.77
CA LYS A 6 28.12 -14.55 34.38
C LYS A 6 27.91 -14.34 32.87
N ALA A 7 27.33 -15.32 32.19
CA ALA A 7 26.76 -15.13 30.86
C ALA A 7 25.42 -15.90 30.78
N ILE A 8 24.44 -15.46 31.56
CA ILE A 8 23.03 -15.75 31.29
C ILE A 8 22.61 -14.74 30.24
N ILE A 9 22.73 -15.10 28.96
CA ILE A 9 22.20 -14.30 27.85
C ILE A 9 20.69 -14.57 27.81
N MET A 10 19.93 -13.78 28.58
CA MET A 10 18.48 -13.74 28.48
C MET A 10 18.14 -12.91 27.25
N SER A 11 17.86 -13.58 26.13
CA SER A 11 17.38 -12.94 24.90
C SER A 11 15.93 -12.51 25.12
N LEU A 12 15.73 -11.27 25.57
CA LEU A 12 14.43 -10.60 25.59
C LEU A 12 14.17 -10.04 24.19
N THR A 13 13.62 -10.85 23.30
CA THR A 13 12.99 -10.33 22.08
C THR A 13 11.59 -9.85 22.44
N ILE A 14 11.44 -8.55 22.67
CA ILE A 14 10.14 -7.91 22.79
C ILE A 14 9.54 -7.87 21.38
N THR A 15 8.69 -8.84 21.05
CA THR A 15 7.91 -8.82 19.82
C THR A 15 6.76 -7.82 20.02
N PHE A 16 6.95 -6.58 19.59
CA PHE A 16 5.83 -5.65 19.41
C PHE A 16 4.97 -6.17 18.27
N ALA A 17 3.92 -6.93 18.60
CA ALA A 17 2.84 -7.20 17.66
C ALA A 17 2.12 -5.88 17.41
N LEU A 18 2.50 -5.18 16.34
CA LEU A 18 1.67 -4.11 15.79
C LEU A 18 0.36 -4.77 15.34
N ASN A 19 -0.68 -4.63 16.15
CA ASN A 19 -2.05 -4.93 15.73
C ASN A 19 -2.49 -3.84 14.74
N ILE A 20 -1.88 -3.84 13.54
CA ILE A 20 -2.44 -3.11 12.41
C ILE A 20 -3.70 -3.89 12.05
N LYS A 21 -4.85 -3.37 12.46
CA LYS A 21 -6.14 -3.82 11.95
C LYS A 21 -6.21 -3.35 10.50
N SER A 22 -5.52 -4.06 9.61
CA SER A 22 -5.67 -3.91 8.18
C SER A 22 -7.11 -4.29 7.89
N GLY A 23 -7.97 -3.30 7.67
CA GLY A 23 -9.30 -3.55 7.16
C GLY A 23 -9.13 -4.22 5.81
N ASN A 24 -9.41 -5.52 5.72
CA ASN A 24 -9.36 -6.21 4.44
C ASN A 24 -10.18 -5.41 3.42
N PRO A 25 -9.63 -5.15 2.21
CA PRO A 25 -10.36 -4.41 1.20
C PRO A 25 -11.65 -5.17 0.88
N MET A 26 -12.78 -4.51 1.10
CA MET A 26 -14.08 -5.17 1.05
C MET A 26 -14.60 -5.21 -0.38
N SER A 27 -14.49 -6.38 -1.00
CA SER A 27 -15.07 -6.65 -2.32
C SER A 27 -16.60 -6.65 -2.24
N CYS A 28 -17.25 -6.03 -3.23
CA CYS A 28 -18.71 -6.07 -3.34
C CYS A 28 -19.17 -6.31 -4.78
N GLY A 29 -19.89 -7.42 -4.99
CA GLY A 29 -20.45 -7.78 -6.30
C GLY A 29 -21.32 -6.70 -6.93
N ALA A 30 -22.15 -6.03 -6.10
CA ALA A 30 -23.05 -4.98 -6.55
C ALA A 30 -22.31 -3.78 -7.18
N SER A 31 -21.07 -3.49 -6.74
CA SER A 31 -20.30 -2.37 -7.27
C SER A 31 -20.07 -2.50 -8.76
N LEU A 32 -19.79 -3.71 -9.25
CA LEU A 32 -19.56 -3.96 -10.67
C LEU A 32 -20.75 -3.56 -11.54
N PHE A 33 -21.99 -3.79 -11.07
CA PHE A 33 -23.21 -3.46 -11.82
C PHE A 33 -23.57 -1.98 -11.79
N THR A 34 -22.98 -1.22 -10.87
CA THR A 34 -23.19 0.24 -10.74
C THR A 34 -22.10 1.06 -11.43
N SER A 35 -21.04 0.40 -11.90
CA SER A 35 -19.89 1.03 -12.52
C SER A 35 -20.26 1.55 -13.90
N ILE A 36 -20.30 2.88 -14.05
CA ILE A 36 -20.56 3.55 -15.33
C ILE A 36 -19.39 4.47 -15.70
N PRO A 37 -18.86 4.40 -16.94
CA PRO A 37 -17.87 5.35 -17.41
C PRO A 37 -18.42 6.79 -17.37
N THR A 38 -17.58 7.74 -17.00
CA THR A 38 -17.93 9.18 -17.05
C THR A 38 -16.81 9.98 -17.70
N LYS A 39 -17.18 11.12 -18.30
CA LYS A 39 -16.19 12.08 -18.83
C LYS A 39 -15.50 12.88 -17.73
N ARG A 40 -16.20 13.12 -16.61
CA ARG A 40 -15.69 13.97 -15.53
C ARG A 40 -16.20 13.54 -14.17
N CYS A 41 -15.35 13.68 -13.16
CA CYS A 41 -15.76 13.55 -11.77
C CYS A 41 -16.27 14.89 -11.21
N PRO A 42 -17.06 14.86 -10.11
CA PRO A 42 -17.44 16.07 -9.39
C PRO A 42 -16.23 16.89 -8.96
N ARG A 43 -16.34 18.21 -9.05
CA ARG A 43 -15.24 19.14 -8.70
C ARG A 43 -15.36 19.77 -7.32
N ASN A 44 -16.51 19.61 -6.68
CA ASN A 44 -16.84 20.19 -5.40
C ASN A 44 -17.96 19.39 -4.72
N GLU A 45 -18.24 19.74 -3.48
CA GLU A 45 -19.22 19.04 -2.64
C GLU A 45 -20.64 19.11 -3.19
N LEU A 46 -21.04 20.24 -3.79
CA LEU A 46 -22.36 20.39 -4.39
C LEU A 46 -22.56 19.42 -5.57
N GLU A 47 -21.58 19.38 -6.48
CA GLU A 47 -21.59 18.42 -7.59
C GLU A 47 -21.56 16.97 -7.07
N TRP A 48 -20.76 16.69 -6.03
CA TRP A 48 -20.66 15.36 -5.45
C TRP A 48 -21.98 14.92 -4.83
N ASN A 49 -22.61 15.76 -4.00
CA ASN A 49 -23.90 15.50 -3.38
C ASN A 49 -25.00 15.29 -4.44
N THR A 50 -24.98 16.08 -5.51
CA THR A 50 -25.92 15.93 -6.63
C THR A 50 -25.78 14.56 -7.29
N ARG A 51 -24.55 14.13 -7.61
CA ARG A 51 -24.31 12.80 -8.22
C ARG A 51 -24.61 11.67 -7.24
N ALA A 52 -24.23 11.79 -5.98
CA ALA A 52 -24.50 10.81 -4.94
C ALA A 52 -26.01 10.58 -4.74
N ALA A 53 -26.80 11.66 -4.74
CA ALA A 53 -28.26 11.58 -4.67
C ALA A 53 -28.87 10.87 -5.90
N LEU A 54 -28.33 11.14 -7.10
CA LEU A 54 -28.77 10.47 -8.33
C LEU A 54 -28.44 8.97 -8.34
N PHE A 55 -27.25 8.58 -7.85
CA PHE A 55 -26.87 7.18 -7.73
C PHE A 55 -27.65 6.43 -6.65
N ASN A 56 -28.06 7.13 -5.59
CA ASN A 56 -28.83 6.60 -4.47
C ASN A 56 -28.35 5.22 -4.01
N CYS A 57 -27.04 5.09 -3.76
CA CYS A 57 -26.40 3.80 -3.50
C CYS A 57 -27.03 3.04 -2.32
N SER A 58 -27.60 3.74 -1.33
CA SER A 58 -28.27 3.13 -0.18
C SER A 58 -29.53 2.31 -0.55
N SER A 59 -30.14 2.58 -1.71
CA SER A 59 -31.31 1.83 -2.20
C SER A 59 -30.93 0.54 -2.92
N ILE A 60 -29.64 0.33 -3.22
CA ILE A 60 -29.17 -0.82 -3.98
C ILE A 60 -29.13 -2.03 -3.05
N ASN A 61 -29.83 -3.09 -3.46
CA ASN A 61 -29.87 -4.32 -2.69
C ASN A 61 -28.51 -5.05 -2.77
N GLN A 62 -27.80 -5.07 -1.65
CA GLN A 62 -26.52 -5.75 -1.49
C GLN A 62 -26.34 -6.20 -0.04
N THR A 63 -25.49 -7.20 0.17
CA THR A 63 -25.21 -7.80 1.49
C THR A 63 -23.76 -7.61 1.95
N CYS A 64 -22.93 -6.95 1.13
CA CYS A 64 -21.52 -6.72 1.45
C CYS A 64 -21.37 -5.73 2.60
N VAL A 65 -22.11 -4.63 2.62
CA VAL A 65 -22.06 -3.62 3.69
C VAL A 65 -23.45 -3.20 4.12
N LYS A 66 -23.55 -2.47 5.24
CA LYS A 66 -24.79 -1.78 5.56
C LYS A 66 -25.15 -0.79 4.44
N PRO A 67 -26.44 -0.56 4.15
CA PRO A 67 -26.85 0.34 3.06
C PRO A 67 -26.24 1.74 3.11
N ASP A 68 -26.06 2.30 4.32
CA ASP A 68 -25.45 3.62 4.55
C ASP A 68 -23.93 3.67 4.31
N LYS A 69 -23.29 2.51 4.12
CA LYS A 69 -21.85 2.36 3.85
C LYS A 69 -21.55 1.98 2.40
N PHE A 70 -22.58 1.75 1.60
CA PHE A 70 -22.46 1.60 0.16
C PHE A 70 -22.65 2.99 -0.46
N GLU A 71 -21.56 3.67 -0.74
CA GLU A 71 -21.57 5.10 -1.05
C GLU A 71 -21.11 5.35 -2.49
N TYR A 72 -21.48 6.52 -2.99
CA TYR A 72 -21.10 6.95 -4.33
C TYR A 72 -19.63 7.35 -4.38
N HIS A 73 -18.95 6.91 -5.43
CA HIS A 73 -17.59 7.27 -5.76
C HIS A 73 -17.48 7.68 -7.22
N CYS A 74 -16.57 8.61 -7.51
CA CYS A 74 -16.06 8.85 -8.84
C CYS A 74 -14.55 8.76 -8.80
N VAL A 75 -13.98 7.83 -9.55
CA VAL A 75 -12.57 7.43 -9.46
C VAL A 75 -12.03 7.10 -10.84
N LEU A 76 -10.73 6.81 -10.91
CA LEU A 76 -10.10 6.29 -12.12
C LEU A 76 -10.68 4.91 -12.47
N ASN A 77 -10.75 4.58 -13.75
CA ASN A 77 -11.00 3.21 -14.18
C ASN A 77 -9.78 2.30 -13.87
N GLU A 78 -9.95 1.00 -14.05
CA GLU A 78 -8.92 -0.01 -13.74
C GLU A 78 -7.59 0.25 -14.45
N ASN A 79 -7.64 0.76 -15.68
CA ASN A 79 -6.45 1.04 -16.51
C ASN A 79 -5.89 2.45 -16.32
N VAL A 80 -6.51 3.28 -15.49
CA VAL A 80 -6.12 4.68 -15.25
C VAL A 80 -6.13 5.53 -16.54
N THR A 81 -6.97 5.15 -17.51
CA THR A 81 -7.15 5.83 -18.81
C THR A 81 -8.49 6.53 -18.94
N GLY A 82 -9.37 6.38 -17.96
CA GLY A 82 -10.70 6.97 -17.94
C GLY A 82 -11.22 7.13 -16.51
N LEU A 83 -12.41 7.70 -16.40
CA LEU A 83 -13.10 7.88 -15.13
C LEU A 83 -14.34 7.00 -15.07
N VAL A 84 -14.69 6.60 -13.86
CA VAL A 84 -15.85 5.75 -13.58
C VAL A 84 -16.56 6.24 -12.33
N GLU A 85 -17.88 6.31 -12.43
CA GLU A 85 -18.76 6.50 -11.29
C GLU A 85 -19.29 5.14 -10.84
N VAL A 86 -19.33 4.90 -9.53
CA VAL A 86 -19.66 3.58 -8.98
C VAL A 86 -20.19 3.69 -7.55
N CYS A 87 -21.08 2.80 -7.15
CA CYS A 87 -21.41 2.59 -5.74
C CYS A 87 -20.50 1.52 -5.14
N ALA A 88 -19.82 1.81 -4.03
CA ALA A 88 -18.91 0.86 -3.40
C ALA A 88 -18.80 1.06 -1.89
N PRO A 89 -18.29 0.06 -1.16
CA PRO A 89 -17.87 0.27 0.23
C PRO A 89 -16.82 1.38 0.33
N SER A 90 -17.06 2.35 1.21
CA SER A 90 -16.06 3.37 1.51
C SER A 90 -14.86 2.80 2.25
N LYS A 91 -13.67 3.33 1.96
CA LYS A 91 -12.42 2.99 2.65
C LYS A 91 -11.62 4.24 2.99
N HIS A 92 -10.68 4.08 3.92
CA HIS A 92 -9.62 5.05 4.10
C HIS A 92 -8.54 4.78 3.07
N VAL A 93 -8.07 5.84 2.43
CA VAL A 93 -6.96 5.87 1.49
C VAL A 93 -5.73 6.30 2.26
N PHE A 94 -4.58 5.71 1.95
CA PHE A 94 -3.32 6.06 2.61
C PHE A 94 -2.25 6.48 1.58
N GLU A 95 -1.16 7.08 2.07
CA GLU A 95 0.05 7.40 1.28
C GLU A 95 -0.15 8.40 0.14
N GLN A 96 -1.11 9.32 0.27
CA GLN A 96 -1.39 10.36 -0.72
C GLN A 96 -1.63 9.81 -2.14
N LYS A 97 -2.31 8.65 -2.21
CA LYS A 97 -2.65 8.00 -3.48
C LYS A 97 -4.02 8.45 -3.98
N CYS A 98 -4.16 8.51 -5.29
CA CYS A 98 -5.45 8.59 -5.96
C CYS A 98 -6.17 7.26 -5.87
N LEU A 99 -7.44 7.21 -6.31
CA LEU A 99 -8.25 6.02 -6.28
C LEU A 99 -8.62 5.54 -7.68
N HIS A 100 -8.71 4.22 -7.84
CA HIS A 100 -9.30 3.58 -9.00
C HIS A 100 -10.30 2.49 -8.59
N PHE A 101 -11.21 2.15 -9.48
CA PHE A 101 -12.07 0.98 -9.33
C PHE A 101 -11.40 -0.23 -9.97
N HIS A 102 -11.12 -1.26 -9.16
CA HIS A 102 -10.56 -2.52 -9.64
C HIS A 102 -11.70 -3.46 -9.99
N THR A 103 -11.97 -3.66 -11.27
CA THR A 103 -13.12 -4.43 -11.78
C THR A 103 -13.04 -5.89 -11.32
N GLY A 104 -11.86 -6.51 -11.38
CA GLY A 104 -11.66 -7.90 -10.95
C GLY A 104 -11.90 -8.12 -9.46
N GLY A 105 -11.44 -7.16 -8.63
CA GLY A 105 -11.64 -7.17 -7.18
C GLY A 105 -12.98 -6.60 -6.72
N LYS A 106 -13.72 -5.91 -7.61
CA LYS A 106 -15.02 -5.27 -7.35
C LYS A 106 -14.97 -4.33 -6.15
N LEU A 107 -13.92 -3.53 -6.08
CA LEU A 107 -13.65 -2.63 -4.95
C LEU A 107 -12.87 -1.39 -5.38
N ILE A 108 -12.94 -0.37 -4.53
CA ILE A 108 -12.13 0.85 -4.64
C ILE A 108 -10.75 0.57 -4.05
N GLN A 109 -9.71 0.92 -4.78
CA GLN A 109 -8.31 0.69 -4.40
C GLN A 109 -7.45 1.93 -4.69
N GLU A 110 -6.33 2.04 -3.98
CA GLU A 110 -5.27 2.99 -4.24
C GLU A 110 -4.69 2.77 -5.64
N SER A 111 -4.63 3.85 -6.43
CA SER A 111 -4.00 3.88 -7.74
C SER A 111 -2.48 4.02 -7.62
N VAL A 112 -1.80 3.75 -8.73
CA VAL A 112 -0.38 4.09 -8.92
C VAL A 112 -0.13 5.60 -8.99
N ILE A 113 -1.18 6.40 -9.26
CA ILE A 113 -1.08 7.86 -9.28
C ILE A 113 -1.09 8.40 -7.84
N HIS A 114 -0.12 9.26 -7.55
CA HIS A 114 -0.06 10.02 -6.31
C HIS A 114 -0.63 11.43 -6.50
N CYS A 115 -1.35 11.92 -5.49
CA CYS A 115 -1.82 13.30 -5.39
C CYS A 115 -0.89 14.16 -4.52
N SER A 116 0.42 13.86 -4.55
CA SER A 116 1.47 14.58 -3.82
C SER A 116 2.05 15.77 -4.59
N SER A 117 1.82 15.87 -5.90
CA SER A 117 2.45 16.86 -6.78
C SER A 117 1.46 17.79 -7.52
N GLY A 118 0.24 17.97 -7.00
CA GLY A 118 -0.77 18.87 -7.56
C GLY A 118 -0.87 20.23 -6.85
N LEU A 119 -1.69 21.14 -7.40
CA LEU A 119 -2.05 22.41 -6.74
C LEU A 119 -2.72 22.17 -5.37
N ILE A 120 -3.51 21.11 -5.29
CA ILE A 120 -4.12 20.62 -4.05
C ILE A 120 -3.50 19.26 -3.75
N ILE A 121 -2.77 19.20 -2.64
CA ILE A 121 -2.17 17.97 -2.13
C ILE A 121 -3.19 17.25 -1.26
N CYS A 122 -3.39 15.95 -1.50
CA CYS A 122 -4.22 15.12 -0.65
C CYS A 122 -3.47 14.76 0.65
N PRO A 123 -4.17 14.63 1.78
CA PRO A 123 -3.53 14.27 3.04
C PRO A 123 -3.06 12.81 3.02
N ASN A 124 -2.17 12.46 3.96
CA ASN A 124 -1.67 11.09 4.11
C ASN A 124 -2.78 10.05 4.30
N ALA A 125 -3.91 10.45 4.87
CA ALA A 125 -5.11 9.63 4.93
C ALA A 125 -6.36 10.46 4.69
N TYR A 126 -7.27 9.96 3.85
CA TYR A 126 -8.59 10.54 3.59
C TYR A 126 -9.63 9.47 3.31
N ARG A 127 -10.92 9.83 3.36
CA ARG A 127 -12.01 8.89 3.06
C ARG A 127 -12.26 8.85 1.55
N SER A 128 -12.49 7.67 0.98
CA SER A 128 -12.68 7.53 -0.48
C SER A 128 -13.86 8.33 -1.06
N THR A 129 -14.84 8.71 -0.26
CA THR A 129 -15.93 9.63 -0.67
C THR A 129 -15.45 11.06 -0.89
N GLU A 130 -14.31 11.44 -0.36
CA GLU A 130 -13.73 12.79 -0.44
C GLU A 130 -12.76 12.96 -1.62
N ALA A 131 -12.60 11.93 -2.46
CA ALA A 131 -11.68 11.96 -3.60
C ALA A 131 -11.94 13.14 -4.56
N TYR A 132 -13.18 13.62 -4.65
CA TYR A 132 -13.56 14.80 -5.42
C TYR A 132 -12.83 16.09 -4.99
N LYS A 133 -12.26 16.14 -3.78
CA LYS A 133 -11.47 17.28 -3.30
C LYS A 133 -10.10 17.36 -4.00
N TYR A 134 -9.63 16.26 -4.60
CA TYR A 134 -8.27 16.11 -5.13
C TYR A 134 -8.31 15.98 -6.65
N GLN A 135 -8.67 17.09 -7.33
CA GLN A 135 -8.84 17.12 -8.79
C GLN A 135 -7.56 16.79 -9.57
N SER A 136 -6.39 16.96 -8.98
CA SER A 136 -5.10 16.54 -9.53
C SER A 136 -5.05 15.06 -9.92
N CYS A 137 -5.89 14.21 -9.30
CA CYS A 137 -6.04 12.80 -9.68
C CYS A 137 -6.68 12.59 -11.06
N TYR A 138 -7.37 13.58 -11.61
CA TYR A 138 -8.20 13.42 -12.81
C TYR A 138 -7.73 14.26 -14.01
N GLU A 139 -6.83 15.24 -13.80
CA GLU A 139 -6.39 16.21 -14.82
C GLU A 139 -5.77 15.56 -16.07
N GLY A 140 -5.07 14.42 -15.93
CA GLY A 140 -4.42 13.71 -17.04
C GLY A 140 -5.28 12.66 -17.76
N VAL A 141 -6.53 12.45 -17.29
CA VAL A 141 -7.43 11.38 -17.76
C VAL A 141 -8.55 11.92 -18.64
N ILE A 142 -8.64 13.25 -18.77
CA ILE A 142 -9.50 13.91 -19.73
C ILE A 142 -9.05 13.42 -21.11
N GLN A 143 -9.88 12.57 -21.72
CA GLN A 143 -9.66 12.08 -23.08
C GLN A 143 -9.43 13.29 -23.96
N GLU A 144 -8.44 13.18 -24.86
CA GLU A 144 -8.26 14.07 -25.99
C GLU A 144 -9.59 14.14 -26.77
N GLU A 145 -10.47 15.05 -26.38
CA GLU A 145 -11.37 15.65 -27.35
C GLU A 145 -10.42 16.29 -28.35
N LYS A 146 -10.23 15.62 -29.50
CA LYS A 146 -9.76 16.27 -30.71
C LYS A 146 -10.80 17.33 -31.07
N GLU A 147 -10.81 18.44 -30.36
CA GLU A 147 -11.26 19.70 -30.87
C GLU A 147 -10.02 20.44 -31.36
N ASP A 148 -9.88 20.39 -32.67
CA ASP A 148 -9.08 21.33 -33.44
C ASP A 148 -9.47 22.75 -32.99
N ASN A 149 -8.51 23.47 -32.39
CA ASN A 149 -8.29 24.92 -32.41
C ASN A 149 -7.59 25.40 -31.11
N ASN A 150 -6.26 25.49 -31.22
CA ASN A 150 -5.37 26.51 -30.66
C ASN A 150 -6.05 27.50 -29.66
N CYS A 151 -5.68 27.55 -28.40
CA CYS A 151 -4.41 28.09 -27.92
C CYS A 151 -4.32 27.90 -26.40
N CYS A 152 -3.10 27.65 -25.91
CA CYS A 152 -2.71 27.42 -24.51
C CYS A 152 -2.85 25.99 -23.98
N GLN A 153 -2.30 25.00 -24.70
CA GLN A 153 -2.01 23.71 -24.09
C GLN A 153 -0.63 23.77 -23.40
N ARG A 154 -0.64 24.03 -22.09
CA ARG A 154 0.54 23.79 -21.26
C ARG A 154 0.60 22.28 -21.00
N ILE A 155 1.18 21.54 -21.93
CA ILE A 155 1.38 20.09 -21.81
C ILE A 155 2.39 19.87 -20.67
N TYR A 156 1.90 19.52 -19.48
CA TYR A 156 2.73 18.93 -18.45
C TYR A 156 2.95 17.47 -18.81
N PHE A 157 4.06 17.21 -19.49
CA PHE A 157 4.56 15.86 -19.73
C PHE A 157 4.97 15.27 -18.38
N TYR A 158 4.13 14.42 -17.78
CA TYR A 158 4.55 13.61 -16.63
C TYR A 158 5.55 12.59 -17.12
N LYS A 159 6.83 12.87 -16.88
CA LYS A 159 7.91 11.91 -17.01
C LYS A 159 7.64 10.83 -15.95
N SER A 160 7.28 9.63 -16.38
CA SER A 160 7.26 8.46 -15.51
C SER A 160 8.65 8.33 -14.86
N GLU A 161 8.76 8.60 -13.57
CA GLU A 161 9.97 8.28 -12.84
C GLU A 161 10.14 6.75 -12.82
N PRO A 162 11.37 6.24 -12.96
CA PRO A 162 11.62 4.81 -12.93
C PRO A 162 11.19 4.23 -11.56
N PHE A 163 10.55 3.06 -11.61
CA PHE A 163 10.15 2.23 -10.48
C PHE A 163 11.11 2.36 -9.29
N GLY A 164 10.68 3.10 -8.28
CA GLY A 164 11.49 3.45 -7.13
C GLY A 164 11.87 2.23 -6.28
N ASN A 165 13.12 2.27 -5.83
CA ASN A 165 13.92 1.40 -4.94
C ASN A 165 13.25 0.70 -3.72
N SER A 166 11.93 0.80 -3.55
CA SER A 166 11.17 0.24 -2.42
C SER A 166 11.05 -1.29 -2.46
N GLU A 167 10.91 -1.90 -3.65
CA GLU A 167 10.82 -3.36 -3.75
C GLU A 167 12.18 -4.07 -3.61
N VAL A 168 13.27 -3.42 -4.03
CA VAL A 168 14.64 -3.96 -3.90
C VAL A 168 15.05 -4.04 -2.42
N LEU A 169 14.60 -3.09 -1.59
CA LEU A 169 14.87 -3.06 -0.16
C LEU A 169 14.22 -4.25 0.56
N MET A 170 13.00 -4.61 0.16
CA MET A 170 12.28 -5.75 0.74
C MET A 170 12.97 -7.08 0.39
N ILE A 171 13.39 -7.26 -0.86
CA ILE A 171 14.12 -8.47 -1.29
C ILE A 171 15.45 -8.61 -0.55
N ALA A 172 16.16 -7.50 -0.32
CA ALA A 172 17.41 -7.51 0.44
C ALA A 172 17.20 -7.98 1.88
N VAL A 173 16.14 -7.53 2.55
CA VAL A 173 15.83 -7.93 3.93
C VAL A 173 15.50 -9.42 4.03
N PHE A 174 14.72 -9.97 3.09
CA PHE A 174 14.34 -11.39 3.13
C PHE A 174 15.46 -12.37 2.76
N ILE A 175 16.47 -11.96 1.99
CA ILE A 175 17.56 -12.84 1.55
C ILE A 175 18.81 -12.67 2.42
N PHE A 176 19.21 -11.44 2.75
CA PHE A 176 20.47 -11.22 3.47
C PHE A 176 20.38 -11.56 4.96
N LEU A 177 19.24 -11.32 5.64
CA LEU A 177 19.08 -11.67 7.05
C LEU A 177 19.19 -13.19 7.32
N PRO A 178 18.53 -14.11 6.59
CA PRO A 178 18.69 -15.54 6.82
C PRO A 178 20.08 -16.05 6.45
N LEU A 179 20.74 -15.47 5.45
CA LEU A 179 22.12 -15.84 5.11
C LEU A 179 23.10 -15.46 6.23
N CYS A 180 22.97 -14.26 6.79
CA CYS A 180 23.81 -13.82 7.91
C CYS A 180 23.60 -14.67 9.18
N THR A 181 22.37 -15.10 9.47
CA THR A 181 22.11 -15.98 10.63
C THR A 181 22.71 -17.37 10.41
N LEU A 182 22.65 -17.93 9.20
CA LEU A 182 23.28 -19.21 8.91
C LEU A 182 24.81 -19.17 9.04
N VAL A 183 25.47 -18.12 8.54
CA VAL A 183 26.93 -17.97 8.63
C VAL A 183 27.39 -17.85 10.08
N THR A 184 26.66 -17.09 10.90
CA THR A 184 26.99 -16.94 12.33
C THR A 184 26.81 -18.24 13.10
N LEU A 185 25.74 -19.01 12.82
CA LEU A 185 25.52 -20.33 13.41
C LEU A 185 26.62 -21.34 13.04
N VAL A 186 27.02 -21.40 11.76
CA VAL A 186 28.11 -22.28 11.30
C VAL A 186 29.42 -21.90 11.97
N SER A 187 29.76 -20.61 11.99
CA SER A 187 30.98 -20.11 12.64
C SER A 187 31.01 -20.44 14.13
N PHE A 188 29.88 -20.28 14.83
CA PHE A 188 29.75 -20.65 16.24
C PHE A 188 29.90 -22.16 16.46
N CYS A 189 29.33 -23.00 15.59
CA CYS A 189 29.48 -24.46 15.65
C CYS A 189 30.95 -24.88 15.45
N LEU A 190 31.64 -24.27 14.48
CA LEU A 190 33.06 -24.49 14.25
C LEU A 190 33.91 -24.03 15.43
N PHE A 191 33.58 -22.88 16.02
CA PHE A 191 34.25 -22.38 17.22
C PHE A 191 34.09 -23.33 18.41
N ILE A 192 32.87 -23.85 18.64
CA ILE A 192 32.63 -24.87 19.67
C ILE A 192 33.44 -26.14 19.39
N LYS A 193 33.46 -26.64 18.15
CA LYS A 193 34.23 -27.83 17.78
C LYS A 193 35.74 -27.61 17.98
N TYR A 194 36.25 -26.48 17.52
CA TYR A 194 37.64 -26.07 17.70
C TYR A 194 38.01 -26.00 19.18
N TYR A 195 37.18 -25.33 19.98
CA TYR A 195 37.42 -25.15 21.41
C TYR A 195 37.33 -26.49 22.18
N ARG A 196 36.38 -27.36 21.82
CA ARG A 196 36.30 -28.74 22.35
C ARG A 196 37.52 -29.58 21.98
N LYS A 197 38.00 -29.50 20.74
CA LYS A 197 39.22 -30.20 20.29
C LYS A 197 40.45 -29.71 21.04
N ARG A 198 40.61 -28.39 21.17
CA ARG A 198 41.72 -27.77 21.91
C ARG A 198 41.72 -28.17 23.39
N ARG A 199 40.54 -28.23 24.04
CA ARG A 199 40.42 -28.77 25.41
C ARG A 199 40.83 -30.24 25.54
N ARG A 200 40.59 -31.08 24.53
CA ARG A 200 41.03 -32.50 24.53
C ARG A 200 42.55 -32.63 24.42
N LEU A 201 43.17 -31.85 23.52
CA LEU A 201 44.63 -31.81 23.36
C LEU A 201 45.33 -31.31 24.64
N ASN A 202 44.82 -30.24 25.25
CA ASN A 202 45.38 -29.75 26.52
C ASN A 202 45.27 -30.80 27.63
N ARG A 203 44.17 -31.57 27.71
CA ARG A 203 44.04 -32.65 28.70
C ARG A 203 45.09 -33.75 28.52
N HIS A 204 45.38 -34.14 27.28
CA HIS A 204 46.37 -35.18 27.01
C HIS A 204 47.81 -34.73 27.34
N ASN A 205 48.11 -33.44 27.15
CA ASN A 205 49.40 -32.87 27.56
C ASN A 205 49.60 -32.80 29.08
N TYR A 206 48.52 -32.79 29.88
CA TYR A 206 48.61 -32.88 31.35
C TYR A 206 48.80 -34.31 31.86
N GLU A 207 48.55 -35.34 31.03
CA GLU A 207 48.75 -36.76 31.39
C GLU A 207 50.17 -37.27 31.04
N LEU A 208 50.99 -36.46 30.36
CA LEU A 208 52.33 -36.80 29.87
C LEU A 208 53.46 -36.05 30.60
N ASN A 209 53.14 -35.25 31.62
CA ASN A 209 54.06 -34.59 32.56
C ASN A 209 53.76 -35.04 33.98
#